data_AF-A0A3A9DRM7-F1
#
_entry.id   AF-A0A3A9DRM7-F1
#
_cell.length_a   1.000
_cell.length_b   1.000
_cell.length_c   1.000
_cell.angle_alpha   90.00
_cell.angle_beta   90.00
_cell.angle_gamma   90.00
#
_symmetry.space_group_name_H-M   'P 1'
#
loop_
_entity.id
_entity.type
_entity.pdbx_description
1 polymer ?
#
loop_
_entity_poly.entity_id
_entity_poly.type
_entity_poly.pdbx_seq_one_letter_code
_entity_poly.pdbx_strand_id
1 'polypeptide(L)'
;MCRLRKRHVPAEVSDGQAETGLLHIVFNSTAIDCTRKFRNFWRSSFAIRKISDMLCLENGLSVIAEPKPSRGSYGTWLGESKPPTIRGQLERMIDTALGQSCKDFDSFLADIKTMGVEVKRGKHLAFKIPHGKRFVRCDSLGADYSEAAIMERIFGKRIVTP
;
A
#
# COMPACT_ATOMS: atom_id res chain seq x y z
N MET A 1 -18.76 -6.11 17.11
CA MET A 1 -18.30 -7.40 16.53
C MET A 1 -18.67 -8.53 17.48
N CYS A 2 -19.50 -9.49 17.04
CA CYS A 2 -19.80 -10.75 17.74
C CYS A 2 -18.59 -11.66 17.87
N ARG A 3 -18.39 -12.27 19.05
CA ARG A 3 -17.53 -13.46 19.22
C ARG A 3 -18.39 -14.63 19.70
N LEU A 4 -18.48 -15.68 18.90
CA LEU A 4 -19.00 -16.99 19.31
C LEU A 4 -17.89 -17.72 20.07
N ARG A 5 -17.89 -17.66 21.40
CA ARG A 5 -17.11 -18.57 22.24
C ARG A 5 -18.02 -19.71 22.69
N LYS A 6 -17.75 -20.95 22.24
CA LYS A 6 -18.26 -22.15 22.88
C LYS A 6 -17.75 -22.16 24.33
N ARG A 7 -18.66 -22.26 25.30
CA ARG A 7 -18.31 -22.45 26.72
C ARG A 7 -17.77 -23.88 26.88
N HIS A 8 -16.49 -24.06 27.23
CA HIS A 8 -16.04 -24.75 28.45
C HIS A 8 -14.49 -24.88 28.52
N VAL A 9 -13.99 -24.85 29.77
CA VAL A 9 -12.64 -25.14 30.31
C VAL A 9 -11.65 -23.95 30.41
N PRO A 10 -11.07 -23.70 31.63
CA PRO A 10 -10.17 -22.59 31.88
C PRO A 10 -8.73 -22.99 31.54
N ALA A 11 -8.03 -22.15 30.78
CA ALA A 11 -6.58 -22.18 30.70
C ALA A 11 -6.05 -20.76 30.55
N GLU A 12 -4.87 -20.58 31.11
CA GLU A 12 -4.21 -19.36 31.52
C GLU A 12 -3.90 -18.37 30.39
N VAL A 13 -3.61 -17.16 30.83
CA VAL A 13 -3.26 -15.98 30.04
C VAL A 13 -1.92 -16.19 29.32
N SER A 14 -1.95 -16.12 27.98
CA SER A 14 -0.76 -15.89 27.14
C SER A 14 -1.11 -14.96 25.99
N ASP A 15 -0.47 -13.79 25.98
CA ASP A 15 -0.28 -12.82 24.91
C ASP A 15 -1.47 -12.38 24.03
N GLY A 16 -1.75 -11.08 24.13
CA GLY A 16 -2.81 -10.31 23.48
C GLY A 16 -2.76 -10.23 21.95
N GLN A 17 -2.81 -11.35 21.25
CA GLN A 17 -3.28 -11.42 19.87
C GLN A 17 -4.81 -11.46 19.89
N ALA A 18 -5.45 -10.30 19.73
CA ALA A 18 -6.84 -10.27 19.33
C ALA A 18 -6.96 -10.92 17.95
N GLU A 19 -7.23 -12.22 17.91
CA GLU A 19 -7.60 -12.96 16.71
C GLU A 19 -8.79 -12.24 16.07
N THR A 20 -8.51 -11.47 15.03
CA THR A 20 -9.51 -10.76 14.24
C THR A 20 -10.20 -11.77 13.34
N GLY A 21 -11.27 -12.38 13.84
CA GLY A 21 -12.19 -13.15 13.00
C GLY A 21 -12.83 -12.23 11.95
N LEU A 22 -12.80 -12.63 10.69
CA LEU A 22 -13.49 -11.94 9.61
C LEU A 22 -14.97 -12.29 9.65
N LEU A 23 -15.84 -11.28 9.82
CA LEU A 23 -17.29 -11.44 9.75
C LEU A 23 -17.77 -11.11 8.34
N HIS A 24 -18.31 -12.12 7.64
CA HIS A 24 -18.95 -11.96 6.34
C HIS A 24 -20.47 -11.91 6.55
N ILE A 25 -21.07 -10.75 6.30
CA ILE A 25 -22.53 -10.56 6.38
C ILE A 25 -23.08 -10.59 4.95
N VAL A 26 -23.94 -11.55 4.68
CA VAL A 26 -24.68 -11.66 3.41
C VAL A 26 -26.13 -11.36 3.70
N PHE A 27 -26.72 -10.39 3.00
CA PHE A 27 -28.13 -10.07 3.09
C PHE A 27 -28.71 -9.93 1.69
N ASN A 28 -30.01 -10.20 1.55
CA ASN A 28 -30.67 -10.08 0.27
C ASN A 28 -30.68 -8.61 -0.19
N SER A 29 -30.32 -8.38 -1.45
CA SER A 29 -30.35 -7.05 -2.05
C SER A 29 -31.76 -6.58 -2.40
N THR A 30 -32.75 -7.47 -2.39
CA THR A 30 -34.16 -7.14 -2.60
C THR A 30 -34.98 -7.40 -1.35
N ALA A 31 -36.09 -6.65 -1.21
CA ALA A 31 -37.11 -6.98 -0.23
C ALA A 31 -37.77 -8.32 -0.56
N ILE A 32 -38.34 -8.99 0.44
CA ILE A 32 -38.96 -10.33 0.30
C ILE A 32 -40.14 -10.29 -0.68
N ASP A 33 -40.86 -9.17 -0.72
CA ASP A 33 -41.96 -8.88 -1.65
C ASP A 33 -41.49 -8.37 -3.03
N CYS A 34 -40.17 -8.34 -3.28
CA CYS A 34 -39.55 -7.90 -4.54
C CYS A 34 -39.87 -6.46 -4.99
N THR A 35 -40.50 -5.64 -4.14
CA THR A 35 -40.93 -4.27 -4.50
C THR A 35 -39.79 -3.26 -4.47
N ARG A 36 -38.74 -3.53 -3.68
CA ARG A 36 -37.66 -2.56 -3.40
C ARG A 36 -36.30 -3.23 -3.37
N LYS A 37 -35.26 -2.46 -3.71
CA LYS A 37 -33.85 -2.86 -3.64
C LYS A 37 -33.12 -2.10 -2.53
N PHE A 38 -32.13 -2.75 -1.93
CA PHE A 38 -31.26 -2.14 -0.93
C PHE A 38 -30.51 -0.96 -1.54
N ARG A 39 -30.63 0.21 -0.91
CA ARG A 39 -29.93 1.42 -1.32
C ARG A 39 -28.75 1.65 -0.37
N ASN A 40 -27.53 1.52 -0.89
CA ASN A 40 -26.34 1.87 -0.12
C ASN A 40 -26.32 3.38 0.14
N PHE A 41 -26.51 3.79 1.40
CA PHE A 41 -26.48 5.18 1.83
C PHE A 41 -25.21 5.48 2.62
N TRP A 42 -24.89 6.77 2.79
CA TRP A 42 -23.71 7.16 3.54
C TRP A 42 -23.74 6.58 4.96
N ARG A 43 -22.67 5.90 5.38
CA ARG A 43 -22.55 5.21 6.67
C ARG A 43 -23.45 3.97 6.84
N SER A 44 -23.98 3.39 5.77
CA SER A 44 -24.73 2.12 5.80
C SER A 44 -23.99 0.99 6.54
N SER A 45 -22.67 0.91 6.38
CA SER A 45 -21.81 -0.06 7.07
C SER A 45 -21.84 0.08 8.59
N PHE A 46 -21.98 1.30 9.12
CA PHE A 46 -22.13 1.53 10.56
C PHE A 46 -23.52 1.11 11.05
N ALA A 47 -24.57 1.32 10.25
CA ALA A 47 -25.91 0.87 10.58
C ALA A 47 -25.98 -0.68 10.63
N ILE A 48 -25.42 -1.36 9.63
CA ILE A 48 -25.32 -2.82 9.59
C ILE A 48 -24.52 -3.35 10.78
N ARG A 49 -23.41 -2.69 11.15
CA ARG A 49 -22.62 -3.06 12.33
C ARG A 49 -23.45 -2.99 13.61
N LYS A 50 -24.22 -1.91 13.83
CA LYS A 50 -25.08 -1.78 15.01
C LYS A 50 -26.12 -2.90 15.09
N ILE A 51 -26.76 -3.22 13.97
CA ILE A 51 -27.74 -4.32 13.89
C ILE A 51 -27.08 -5.65 14.25
N SER A 52 -25.90 -5.93 13.67
CA SER A 52 -25.14 -7.12 14.02
C SER A 52 -24.78 -7.16 15.51
N ASP A 53 -24.34 -6.05 16.08
CA ASP A 53 -23.94 -5.97 17.49
C ASP A 53 -25.13 -6.17 18.44
N MET A 54 -26.33 -5.68 18.08
CA MET A 54 -27.54 -5.96 18.85
C MET A 54 -27.90 -7.44 18.83
N LEU A 55 -27.91 -8.07 17.64
CA LEU A 55 -28.18 -9.51 17.51
C LEU A 55 -27.20 -10.36 18.33
N CYS A 56 -25.95 -9.93 18.42
CA CYS A 56 -24.95 -10.56 19.26
C CYS A 56 -25.30 -10.53 20.74
N LEU A 57 -25.67 -9.35 21.24
CA LEU A 57 -26.03 -9.16 22.64
C LEU A 57 -27.28 -9.97 23.01
N GLU A 58 -28.30 -9.97 22.13
CA GLU A 58 -29.51 -10.78 22.31
C GLU A 58 -29.21 -12.28 22.44
N ASN A 59 -28.21 -12.77 21.70
CA ASN A 59 -27.80 -14.17 21.73
C ASN A 59 -26.70 -14.46 22.78
N GLY A 60 -26.40 -13.52 23.68
CA GLY A 60 -25.39 -13.68 24.73
C GLY A 60 -23.94 -13.76 24.23
N LEU A 61 -23.67 -13.19 23.05
CA LEU A 61 -22.36 -13.15 22.41
C LEU A 61 -21.63 -11.85 22.77
N SER A 62 -20.32 -11.92 22.91
CA SER A 62 -19.52 -10.76 23.29
C SER A 62 -19.38 -9.78 22.13
N VAL A 63 -19.57 -8.48 22.39
CA VAL A 63 -19.37 -7.39 21.43
C VAL A 63 -18.17 -6.53 21.84
N ILE A 64 -17.29 -6.23 20.88
CA ILE A 64 -16.20 -5.26 21.08
C ILE A 64 -16.78 -3.84 21.19
N ALA A 65 -16.70 -3.22 22.37
CA ALA A 65 -17.20 -1.88 22.63
C ALA A 65 -16.38 -0.78 21.92
N GLU A 66 -15.06 -0.93 21.91
CA GLU A 66 -14.13 0.03 21.30
C GLU A 66 -13.35 -0.65 20.16
N PRO A 67 -13.85 -0.59 18.92
CA PRO A 67 -13.13 -1.15 17.79
C PRO A 67 -11.88 -0.31 17.54
N LYS A 68 -10.70 -0.96 17.57
CA LYS A 68 -9.46 -0.33 17.12
C LYS A 68 -9.63 0.18 15.69
N PRO A 69 -9.05 1.35 15.34
CA PRO A 69 -9.08 1.84 13.98
C PRO A 69 -8.52 0.79 13.00
N SER A 70 -8.99 0.84 11.75
CA SER A 70 -8.51 -0.05 10.68
C SER A 70 -6.98 -0.12 10.68
N ARG A 71 -6.41 -1.33 10.51
CA ARG A 71 -4.95 -1.58 10.54
C ARG A 71 -4.18 -0.99 9.35
N GLY A 72 -4.60 0.16 8.83
CA GLY A 72 -4.06 0.77 7.61
C GLY A 72 -4.56 0.08 6.34
N SER A 73 -3.97 0.46 5.21
CA SER A 73 -4.18 -0.22 3.93
C SER A 73 -3.46 -1.57 3.94
N TYR A 74 -3.96 -2.54 3.16
CA TYR A 74 -3.26 -3.82 2.94
C TYR A 74 -1.78 -3.61 2.55
N GLY A 75 -1.49 -2.52 1.83
CA GLY A 75 -0.14 -2.15 1.44
C GLY A 75 0.79 -1.76 2.59
N THR A 76 0.27 -1.21 3.70
CA THR A 76 1.06 -0.88 4.90
C THR A 76 1.27 -2.09 5.79
N TRP A 77 0.34 -3.05 5.81
CA TRP A 77 0.52 -4.30 6.57
C TRP A 77 1.63 -5.20 6.00
N LEU A 78 1.85 -5.17 4.68
CA LEU A 78 2.93 -5.93 4.04
C LEU A 78 4.35 -5.43 4.42
N GLY A 79 4.49 -4.22 4.99
CA GLY A 79 5.77 -3.69 5.47
C GLY A 79 6.91 -3.75 4.46
N GLU A 80 8.13 -4.00 4.95
CA GLU A 80 9.38 -4.14 4.18
C GLU A 80 9.43 -5.38 3.28
N SER A 81 8.57 -6.37 3.54
CA SER A 81 8.48 -7.59 2.72
C SER A 81 7.85 -7.34 1.33
N LYS A 82 7.34 -6.13 1.09
CA LYS A 82 6.74 -5.78 -0.19
C LYS A 82 7.83 -5.72 -1.27
N PRO A 83 7.66 -6.45 -2.39
CA PRO A 83 8.56 -6.30 -3.51
C PRO A 83 8.55 -4.83 -3.94
N PRO A 84 9.73 -4.24 -4.13
CA PRO A 84 9.84 -2.82 -4.41
C PRO A 84 9.07 -2.49 -5.67
N THR A 85 8.32 -1.39 -5.63
CA THR A 85 7.57 -0.93 -6.79
C THR A 85 8.52 -0.63 -7.94
N ILE A 86 8.03 -0.65 -9.18
CA ILE A 86 8.84 -0.29 -10.36
C ILE A 86 9.52 1.07 -10.17
N ARG A 87 8.87 2.03 -9.51
CA ARG A 87 9.47 3.34 -9.19
C ARG A 87 10.62 3.21 -8.20
N GLY A 88 10.41 2.52 -7.08
CA GLY A 88 11.47 2.31 -6.09
C GLY A 88 12.64 1.46 -6.60
N GLN A 89 12.39 0.56 -7.56
CA GLN A 89 13.47 -0.13 -8.28
C GLN A 89 14.29 0.84 -9.11
N LEU A 90 13.63 1.73 -9.87
CA LEU A 90 14.30 2.73 -10.70
C LEU A 90 15.09 3.74 -9.86
N GLU A 91 14.53 4.21 -8.75
CA GLU A 91 15.20 5.10 -7.79
C GLU A 91 16.50 4.48 -7.28
N ARG A 92 16.46 3.22 -6.82
CA ARG A 92 17.67 2.52 -6.38
C ARG A 92 18.69 2.32 -7.49
N MET A 93 18.26 2.07 -8.73
CA MET A 93 19.20 1.96 -9.86
C MET A 93 19.86 3.31 -10.16
N ILE A 94 19.11 4.41 -10.07
CA ILE A 94 19.64 5.77 -10.20
C ILE A 94 20.63 6.06 -9.08
N ASP A 95 20.29 5.75 -7.82
CA ASP A 95 21.18 5.98 -6.69
C ASP A 95 22.46 5.12 -6.79
N THR A 96 22.33 3.87 -7.27
CA THR A 96 23.48 3.00 -7.52
C THR A 96 24.41 3.57 -8.60
N ALA A 97 23.85 4.08 -9.70
CA ALA A 97 24.63 4.71 -10.77
C ALA A 97 25.27 6.02 -10.29
N LEU A 98 24.58 6.82 -9.49
CA LEU A 98 25.15 8.03 -8.88
C LEU A 98 26.27 7.72 -7.88
N GLY A 99 26.18 6.61 -7.16
CA GLY A 99 27.22 6.12 -6.24
C GLY A 99 28.52 5.72 -6.94
N GLN A 100 28.49 5.42 -8.24
CA GLN A 100 29.67 5.05 -9.03
C GLN A 100 30.53 6.26 -9.47
N SER A 101 30.26 7.47 -8.95
CA SER A 101 31.01 8.71 -9.22
C SER A 101 31.12 9.01 -10.73
N CYS A 102 29.98 9.21 -11.37
CA CYS A 102 29.90 9.72 -12.74
C CYS A 102 30.49 11.15 -12.80
N LYS A 103 31.40 11.41 -13.75
CA LYS A 103 31.95 12.77 -13.97
C LYS A 103 30.99 13.68 -14.73
N ASP A 104 30.27 13.09 -15.68
CA ASP A 104 29.36 13.80 -16.58
C ASP A 104 27.99 13.09 -16.64
N PHE A 105 26.98 13.85 -17.05
CA PHE A 105 25.62 13.34 -17.24
C PHE A 105 25.55 12.23 -18.30
N ASP A 106 26.37 12.32 -19.36
CA ASP A 106 26.42 11.27 -20.37
C ASP A 106 27.07 9.98 -19.86
N SER A 107 28.05 10.08 -18.96
CA SER A 107 28.61 8.91 -18.27
C SER A 107 27.56 8.21 -17.42
N PHE A 108 26.78 8.97 -16.64
CA PHE A 108 25.65 8.44 -15.87
C PHE A 108 24.65 7.69 -16.75
N LEU A 109 24.34 8.24 -17.93
CA LEU A 109 23.43 7.60 -18.86
C LEU A 109 24.02 6.37 -19.57
N ALA A 110 25.35 6.25 -19.66
CA ALA A 110 26.00 5.02 -20.09
C ALA A 110 25.94 3.95 -18.99
N ASP A 111 26.15 4.33 -17.73
CA ASP A 111 26.12 3.40 -16.59
C ASP A 111 24.72 2.83 -16.38
N ILE A 112 23.68 3.67 -16.42
CA ILE A 112 22.31 3.19 -16.26
C ILE A 112 21.85 2.29 -17.42
N LYS A 113 22.36 2.52 -18.65
CA LYS A 113 22.13 1.63 -19.80
C LYS A 113 22.83 0.29 -19.63
N THR A 114 24.02 0.28 -19.03
CA THR A 114 24.75 -0.95 -18.69
C THR A 114 23.98 -1.79 -17.67
N MET A 115 23.24 -1.15 -16.76
CA MET A 115 22.30 -1.82 -15.85
C MET A 115 21.01 -2.33 -16.54
N GLY A 116 20.89 -2.16 -17.86
CA GLY A 116 19.75 -2.62 -18.67
C GLY A 116 18.57 -1.65 -18.73
N VAL A 117 18.71 -0.41 -18.23
CA VAL A 117 17.64 0.60 -18.31
C VAL A 117 17.64 1.26 -19.68
N GLU A 118 16.51 1.19 -20.38
CA GLU A 118 16.32 1.95 -21.62
C GLU A 118 16.06 3.43 -21.30
N VAL A 119 16.84 4.32 -21.92
CA VAL A 119 16.74 5.77 -21.74
C VAL A 119 16.13 6.40 -22.99
N LYS A 120 15.05 7.18 -22.82
CA LYS A 120 14.46 8.02 -23.87
C LYS A 120 14.67 9.49 -23.52
N ARG A 121 15.46 10.19 -24.35
CA ARG A 121 15.64 11.64 -24.29
C ARG A 121 14.68 12.29 -25.31
N GLY A 122 13.75 13.10 -24.82
CA GLY A 122 12.83 13.89 -25.64
C GLY A 122 12.56 15.22 -24.92
N LYS A 123 11.31 15.69 -24.89
CA LYS A 123 10.94 16.84 -24.05
C LYS A 123 11.12 16.57 -22.54
N HIS A 124 11.05 15.30 -22.13
CA HIS A 124 11.26 14.85 -20.75
C HIS A 124 12.14 13.61 -20.75
N LEU A 125 13.05 13.51 -19.77
CA LEU A 125 13.84 12.32 -19.55
C LEU A 125 12.97 11.17 -18.98
N ALA A 126 12.97 10.04 -19.67
CA ALA A 126 12.21 8.86 -19.24
C ALA A 126 13.06 7.58 -19.30
N PHE A 127 12.83 6.72 -18.31
CA PHE A 127 13.55 5.46 -18.12
C PHE A 127 12.59 4.28 -18.16
N LYS A 128 13.06 3.14 -18.66
CA LYS A 128 12.33 1.88 -18.62
C LYS A 128 13.24 0.78 -18.11
N ILE A 129 12.83 0.17 -17.00
CA ILE A 129 13.51 -0.96 -16.37
C ILE A 129 13.36 -2.20 -17.27
N PRO A 130 14.32 -3.14 -17.32
CA PRO A 130 14.24 -4.36 -18.12
C PRO A 130 12.92 -5.13 -17.97
N HIS A 131 12.40 -5.22 -16.74
CA HIS A 131 11.13 -5.90 -16.42
C HIS A 131 9.91 -4.95 -16.40
N GLY A 132 10.11 -3.68 -16.75
CA GLY A 132 9.10 -2.64 -16.74
C GLY A 132 8.31 -2.60 -18.06
N LYS A 133 6.98 -2.66 -17.97
CA LYS A 133 6.10 -2.57 -19.14
C LYS A 133 6.03 -1.17 -19.78
N ARG A 134 6.40 -0.12 -19.04
CA ARG A 134 6.20 1.29 -19.45
C ARG A 134 7.41 2.14 -19.07
N PHE A 135 7.60 3.24 -19.81
CA PHE A 135 8.54 4.29 -19.46
C PHE A 135 8.00 5.10 -18.27
N VAL A 136 8.89 5.39 -17.32
CA VAL A 136 8.66 6.25 -16.16
C VAL A 136 9.44 7.55 -16.37
N ARG A 137 8.75 8.69 -16.24
CA ARG A 137 9.38 10.02 -16.37
C ARG A 137 10.05 10.41 -15.05
N CYS A 138 11.17 11.11 -15.12
CA CYS A 138 11.88 11.63 -13.96
C CYS A 138 10.99 12.51 -13.07
N ASP A 139 10.21 13.40 -13.70
CA ASP A 139 9.24 14.29 -13.03
C ASP A 139 8.21 13.55 -12.17
N SER A 140 8.01 12.25 -12.41
CA SER A 140 7.02 11.44 -11.69
C SER A 140 7.60 10.65 -10.53
N LEU A 141 8.93 10.53 -10.41
CA LEU A 141 9.62 9.79 -9.35
C LEU A 141 9.70 10.60 -8.06
N GLY A 142 9.96 11.90 -8.18
CA GLY A 142 10.00 12.83 -7.04
C GLY A 142 10.91 14.02 -7.36
N ALA A 143 10.88 15.05 -6.50
CA ALA A 143 11.70 16.25 -6.70
C ALA A 143 13.20 15.94 -6.74
N ASP A 144 13.62 14.91 -6.01
CA ASP A 144 15.02 14.51 -5.86
C ASP A 144 15.57 13.69 -7.03
N TYR A 145 14.69 13.23 -7.92
CA TYR A 145 15.01 12.42 -9.10
C TYR A 145 14.66 13.15 -10.42
N SER A 146 14.40 14.45 -10.34
CA SER A 146 14.27 15.29 -11.53
C SER A 146 15.61 15.38 -12.27
N GLU A 147 15.59 15.69 -13.57
CA GLU A 147 16.80 15.81 -14.37
C GLU A 147 17.78 16.85 -13.78
N ALA A 148 17.26 18.00 -13.36
CA ALA A 148 18.05 19.03 -12.67
C ALA A 148 18.65 18.52 -11.36
N ALA A 149 17.89 17.79 -10.53
CA ALA A 149 18.39 17.23 -9.28
C ALA A 149 19.47 16.17 -9.51
N ILE A 150 19.35 15.34 -10.54
CA ILE A 150 20.38 14.35 -10.92
C ILE A 150 21.65 15.09 -11.35
N MET A 151 21.54 16.14 -12.16
CA MET A 151 22.70 16.95 -12.54
C MET A 151 23.35 17.61 -11.32
N GLU A 152 22.57 18.21 -10.41
CA GLU A 152 23.09 18.81 -9.16
C GLU A 152 23.82 17.79 -8.28
N ARG A 153 23.32 16.55 -8.20
CA ARG A 153 23.98 15.45 -7.47
C ARG A 153 25.31 15.06 -8.13
N ILE A 154 25.36 14.97 -9.45
CA ILE A 154 26.60 14.67 -10.20
C ILE A 154 27.65 15.78 -9.97
N PHE A 155 27.24 17.05 -9.98
CA PHE A 155 28.13 18.19 -9.69
C PHE A 155 28.44 18.37 -8.19
N GLY A 156 27.98 17.45 -7.33
CA GLY A 156 28.26 17.48 -5.88
C GLY A 156 27.57 18.62 -5.11
N LYS A 157 26.58 19.30 -5.72
CA LYS A 157 25.86 20.42 -5.09
C LYS A 157 24.75 19.94 -4.14
N ARG A 158 24.34 18.67 -4.25
CA ARG A 158 23.21 18.12 -3.49
C ARG A 158 23.55 16.73 -2.96
N ILE A 159 23.52 16.57 -1.64
CA ILE A 159 23.64 15.28 -0.96
C ILE A 159 22.23 14.88 -0.55
N VAL A 160 21.78 13.72 -1.02
CA VAL A 160 20.50 13.13 -0.57
C VAL A 160 20.84 12.02 0.41
N THR A 161 20.39 12.18 1.65
CA THR A 161 20.45 11.13 2.66
C THR A 161 19.51 9.98 2.28
N PRO A 162 19.97 8.73 2.36
CA PRO A 162 19.19 7.54 2.03
C PRO A 162 17.97 7.34 2.96
#